data_AF-A0A3D2QP37-F1
#
_entry.id   AF-A0A3D2QP37-F1
#
_cell.length_a   1.000
_cell.length_b   1.000
_cell.length_c   1.000
_cell.angle_alpha   90.00
_cell.angle_beta   90.00
_cell.angle_gamma   90.00
#
_symmetry.space_group_name_H-M   'P 1'
#
loop_
_entity.id
_entity.type
_entity.pdbx_description
1 polymer ?
#
loop_
_entity_poly.entity_id
_entity_poly.type
_entity_poly.pdbx_seq_one_letter_code
_entity_poly.pdbx_strand_id
1 'polypeptide(L)'
;FYRNVFTNVPSTKVKDVAAMLKAIHAQEDRLAALEKAHAVTEKLKAMKLHTAAKTLEDGILETLSYTEFPREHWRKLRTNNPMERIMREIRRRTRVVGNFPDGNSALILVTSRLRYIAGRQWGTRCYMNMDLLFKGEIGYQIIEA
;
A
#
# COMPACT_ATOMS: atom_id res chain seq x y z
N PHE A 1 -4.36 -1.18 -4.67
CA PHE A 1 -4.27 -0.25 -5.81
C PHE A 1 -3.50 -0.79 -7.01
N TYR A 2 -2.15 -0.73 -7.04
CA TYR A 2 -1.33 -1.10 -8.23
C TYR A 2 -1.67 -2.46 -8.84
N ARG A 3 -1.81 -3.49 -7.99
CA ARG A 3 -2.14 -4.85 -8.45
C ARG A 3 -3.49 -4.91 -9.17
N ASN A 4 -4.49 -4.15 -8.70
CA ASN A 4 -5.82 -4.13 -9.31
C ASN A 4 -5.75 -3.47 -10.69
N VAL A 5 -4.99 -2.38 -10.83
CA VAL A 5 -4.75 -1.74 -12.13
C VAL A 5 -4.03 -2.72 -13.07
N PHE A 6 -3.00 -3.43 -12.59
CA PHE A 6 -2.25 -4.39 -13.42
C PHE A 6 -3.08 -5.58 -13.90
N THR A 7 -4.09 -6.03 -13.13
CA THR A 7 -5.03 -7.07 -13.59
C THR A 7 -5.77 -6.65 -14.86
N ASN A 8 -5.99 -5.35 -15.06
CA ASN A 8 -6.71 -4.79 -16.20
C ASN A 8 -5.78 -4.34 -17.35
N VAL A 9 -4.48 -4.68 -17.29
CA VAL A 9 -3.47 -4.24 -18.26
C VAL A 9 -2.80 -5.46 -18.90
N PRO A 10 -2.67 -5.51 -20.24
CA PRO A 10 -1.91 -6.56 -20.92
C PRO A 10 -0.46 -6.60 -20.43
N SER A 11 0.09 -7.81 -20.26
CA SER A 11 1.44 -8.03 -19.71
C SER A 11 2.54 -7.20 -20.38
N THR A 12 2.43 -7.00 -21.70
CA THR A 12 3.35 -6.18 -22.51
C THR A 12 3.41 -4.71 -22.10
N LYS A 13 2.30 -4.16 -21.59
CA LYS A 13 2.16 -2.74 -21.21
C LYS A 13 2.34 -2.49 -19.70
N VAL A 14 2.44 -3.55 -18.89
CA VAL A 14 2.53 -3.42 -17.41
C VAL A 14 3.71 -2.56 -16.99
N LYS A 15 4.86 -2.67 -17.66
CA LYS A 15 6.06 -1.89 -17.33
C LYS A 15 5.81 -0.38 -17.49
N ASP A 16 5.16 0.01 -18.57
CA ASP A 16 4.87 1.41 -18.88
C ASP A 16 3.81 1.96 -17.93
N VAL A 17 2.73 1.21 -17.69
CA VAL A 17 1.68 1.61 -16.74
C VAL A 17 2.25 1.71 -15.32
N ALA A 18 3.14 0.80 -14.92
CA ALA A 18 3.80 0.88 -13.62
C ALA A 18 4.64 2.16 -13.48
N ALA A 19 5.33 2.60 -14.54
CA ALA A 19 6.07 3.85 -14.53
C ALA A 19 5.13 5.07 -14.40
N MET A 20 3.99 5.06 -15.10
CA MET A 20 2.98 6.12 -15.00
C MET A 20 2.40 6.22 -13.59
N LEU A 21 1.99 5.10 -12.98
CA LEU A 21 1.48 5.09 -11.61
C LEU A 21 2.53 5.56 -10.60
N LYS A 22 3.80 5.15 -10.76
CA LYS A 22 4.89 5.66 -9.92
C LYS A 22 5.08 7.17 -10.05
N ALA A 23 4.89 7.74 -11.24
CA ALA A 23 5.00 9.18 -11.45
C ALA A 23 3.93 9.97 -10.67
N ILE A 24 2.71 9.44 -10.55
CA ILE A 24 1.64 10.05 -9.73
C ILE A 24 2.09 10.18 -8.27
N HIS A 25 2.61 9.09 -7.70
CA HIS A 25 3.04 9.08 -6.31
C HIS A 25 4.40 9.75 -6.06
N ALA A 26 5.13 10.12 -7.11
CA ALA A 26 6.38 10.86 -7.01
C ALA A 26 6.18 12.39 -6.98
N GLN A 27 4.95 12.87 -7.15
CA GLN A 27 4.63 14.30 -7.06
C GLN A 27 4.87 14.83 -5.65
N GLU A 28 5.14 16.14 -5.58
CA GLU A 28 5.53 16.83 -4.35
C GLU A 28 4.37 17.15 -3.41
N ASP A 29 3.18 17.36 -3.98
CA ASP A 29 1.96 17.67 -3.24
C ASP A 29 0.75 16.88 -3.76
N ARG A 30 -0.37 17.01 -3.05
CA ARG A 30 -1.63 16.31 -3.39
C ARG A 30 -2.24 16.83 -4.69
N LEU A 31 -2.19 18.13 -4.96
CA LEU A 31 -2.82 18.74 -6.13
C LEU A 31 -2.10 18.30 -7.42
N ALA A 32 -0.78 18.40 -7.46
CA ALA A 32 0.07 17.89 -8.52
C ALA A 32 -0.11 16.38 -8.70
N ALA A 33 -0.27 15.60 -7.61
CA ALA A 33 -0.59 14.18 -7.72
C ALA A 33 -1.94 13.92 -8.40
N LEU A 34 -2.97 14.71 -8.09
CA LEU A 34 -4.30 14.62 -8.71
C LEU A 34 -4.27 15.02 -10.18
N GLU A 35 -3.63 16.14 -10.51
CA GLU A 35 -3.44 16.58 -11.90
C GLU A 35 -2.68 15.53 -12.71
N LYS A 36 -1.61 14.96 -12.13
CA LYS A 36 -0.85 13.89 -12.76
C LYS A 36 -1.69 12.65 -12.95
N ALA A 37 -2.54 12.30 -11.98
CA ALA A 37 -3.43 11.16 -12.10
C ALA A 37 -4.45 11.36 -13.22
N HIS A 38 -5.05 12.55 -13.33
CA HIS A 38 -5.95 12.89 -14.43
C HIS A 38 -5.24 12.75 -15.79
N ALA A 39 -4.03 13.31 -15.92
CA ALA A 39 -3.24 13.17 -17.15
C ALA A 39 -2.89 11.71 -17.48
N VAL A 40 -2.61 10.88 -16.47
CA VAL A 40 -2.37 9.43 -16.66
C VAL A 40 -3.65 8.71 -17.06
N THR A 41 -4.79 9.04 -16.48
CA THR A 41 -6.11 8.48 -16.85
C THR A 41 -6.42 8.73 -18.32
N GLU A 42 -6.26 9.97 -18.78
CA GLU A 42 -6.46 10.32 -20.19
C GLU A 42 -5.48 9.58 -21.12
N LYS A 43 -4.22 9.44 -20.70
CA LYS A 43 -3.23 8.64 -21.44
C LYS A 43 -3.62 7.15 -21.52
N LEU A 44 -4.14 6.57 -20.44
CA LEU A 44 -4.62 5.18 -20.44
C LEU A 44 -5.84 5.00 -21.36
N LYS A 45 -6.78 5.96 -21.38
CA LYS A 45 -7.90 5.98 -22.32
C LYS A 45 -7.41 6.03 -23.77
N ALA A 46 -6.45 6.90 -24.10
CA ALA A 46 -5.85 6.98 -25.42
C ALA A 46 -5.13 5.67 -25.84
N MET A 47 -4.55 4.96 -24.87
CA MET A 47 -3.93 3.63 -25.09
C MET A 47 -4.95 2.47 -25.21
N LYS A 48 -6.25 2.78 -25.24
CA LYS A 48 -7.39 1.84 -25.25
C LYS A 48 -7.47 0.95 -24.01
N LEU A 49 -6.95 1.43 -22.88
CA LEU A 49 -6.96 0.73 -21.59
C LEU A 49 -8.07 1.28 -20.67
N HIS A 50 -9.31 1.27 -21.16
CA HIS A 50 -10.45 1.92 -20.47
C HIS A 50 -10.74 1.35 -19.08
N THR A 51 -10.63 0.03 -18.89
CA THR A 51 -10.86 -0.62 -17.59
C THR A 51 -9.78 -0.25 -16.57
N ALA A 52 -8.52 -0.17 -17.01
CA ALA A 52 -7.42 0.28 -16.17
C ALA A 52 -7.55 1.77 -15.81
N ALA A 53 -7.98 2.60 -16.77
CA ALA A 53 -8.26 4.02 -16.54
C ALA A 53 -9.37 4.22 -15.51
N LYS A 54 -10.48 3.49 -15.62
CA LYS A 54 -11.56 3.52 -14.64
C LYS A 54 -11.09 3.07 -13.25
N THR A 55 -10.31 1.99 -13.18
CA THR A 55 -9.76 1.50 -11.89
C THR A 55 -8.84 2.53 -11.23
N LEU A 56 -8.08 3.29 -12.03
CA LEU A 56 -7.24 4.39 -11.56
C LEU A 56 -8.10 5.54 -11.01
N GLU A 57 -9.12 5.95 -11.77
CA GLU A 57 -10.04 7.04 -11.42
C GLU A 57 -10.82 6.74 -10.13
N ASP A 58 -11.40 5.53 -10.03
CA ASP A 58 -12.17 5.12 -8.85
C ASP A 58 -11.31 5.02 -7.58
N GLY A 59 -10.02 4.67 -7.72
CA GLY A 59 -9.13 4.40 -6.57
C GLY A 59 -8.13 5.50 -6.22
N ILE A 60 -7.99 6.56 -7.04
CA ILE A 60 -6.93 7.56 -6.83
C ILE A 60 -7.11 8.35 -5.54
N LEU A 61 -8.34 8.77 -5.23
CA LEU A 61 -8.65 9.58 -4.06
C LEU A 61 -8.32 8.83 -2.77
N GLU A 62 -8.76 7.57 -2.68
CA GLU A 62 -8.44 6.70 -1.56
C GLU A 62 -6.93 6.51 -1.42
N THR A 63 -6.23 6.30 -2.54
CA THR A 63 -4.78 6.04 -2.53
C THR A 63 -3.97 7.29 -2.14
N LEU A 64 -4.48 8.50 -2.37
CA LEU A 64 -3.82 9.75 -1.98
C LEU A 64 -4.14 10.20 -0.55
N SER A 65 -5.00 9.50 0.20
CA SER A 65 -5.30 9.81 1.61
C SER A 65 -4.04 9.94 2.49
N TYR A 66 -2.95 9.21 2.20
CA TYR A 66 -1.70 9.34 2.95
C TYR A 66 -1.10 10.76 2.91
N THR A 67 -1.49 11.58 1.94
CA THR A 67 -1.00 12.96 1.79
C THR A 67 -1.50 13.90 2.89
N GLU A 68 -2.54 13.50 3.62
CA GLU A 68 -3.07 14.25 4.78
C GLU A 68 -2.19 14.12 6.03
N PHE A 69 -1.21 13.22 6.01
CA PHE A 69 -0.26 13.02 7.10
C PHE A 69 1.03 13.82 6.85
N PRO A 70 1.89 14.01 7.87
CA PRO A 70 3.21 14.60 7.68
C PRO A 70 4.02 13.91 6.58
N ARG A 71 4.80 14.69 5.84
CA ARG A 71 5.55 14.21 4.66
C ARG A 71 6.53 13.08 4.99
N GLU A 72 7.07 13.08 6.20
CA GLU A 72 7.95 12.05 6.76
C GLU A 72 7.25 10.67 6.82
N HIS A 73 5.92 10.65 6.93
CA HIS A 73 5.11 9.44 7.04
C HIS A 73 4.66 8.89 5.69
N TRP A 74 4.63 9.71 4.63
CA TRP A 74 4.09 9.34 3.32
C TRP A 74 4.67 8.03 2.78
N ARG A 75 6.00 7.90 2.80
CA ARG A 75 6.67 6.68 2.30
C ARG A 75 6.25 5.43 3.08
N LYS A 76 6.03 5.57 4.39
CA LYS A 76 5.69 4.46 5.29
C LYS A 76 4.22 4.05 5.17
N LEU A 77 3.32 5.02 4.97
CA LEU A 77 1.88 4.81 4.78
C LEU A 77 1.56 4.27 3.38
N ARG A 78 2.23 4.79 2.35
CA ARG A 78 1.97 4.42 0.95
C ARG A 78 2.35 2.97 0.63
N THR A 79 3.33 2.40 1.33
CA THR A 79 3.88 1.07 1.00
C THR A 79 3.43 0.02 1.99
N ASN A 80 3.11 -1.18 1.50
CA ASN A 80 2.75 -2.31 2.35
C ASN A 80 3.97 -3.15 2.79
N ASN A 81 5.17 -2.55 2.77
CA ASN A 81 6.44 -3.25 3.00
C ASN A 81 6.48 -4.04 4.33
N PRO A 82 6.02 -3.50 5.47
CA PRO A 82 6.03 -4.24 6.74
C PRO A 82 5.12 -5.48 6.68
N MET A 83 3.91 -5.35 6.14
CA MET A 83 2.98 -6.47 6.03
C MET A 83 3.50 -7.53 5.06
N GLU A 84 4.01 -7.13 3.90
CA GLU A 84 4.61 -8.06 2.94
C GLU A 84 5.79 -8.82 3.55
N ARG A 85 6.59 -8.14 4.38
CA ARG A 85 7.70 -8.75 5.11
C ARG A 85 7.22 -9.77 6.15
N ILE A 86 6.18 -9.46 6.91
CA ILE A 86 5.55 -10.40 7.84
C ILE A 86 4.97 -11.61 7.09
N MET A 87 4.22 -11.38 6.02
CA MET A 87 3.63 -12.45 5.20
C MET A 87 4.69 -13.34 4.56
N ARG A 88 5.84 -12.79 4.16
CA ARG A 88 6.98 -13.60 3.67
C ARG A 88 7.55 -14.51 4.76
N GLU A 89 7.68 -14.03 5.98
CA GLU A 89 8.13 -14.85 7.12
C GLU A 89 7.15 -15.98 7.45
N ILE A 90 5.84 -15.68 7.41
CA ILE A 90 4.79 -16.69 7.60
C ILE A 90 4.90 -17.75 6.49
N ARG A 91 4.90 -17.34 5.22
CA ARG A 91 5.02 -18.26 4.07
C ARG A 91 6.28 -19.11 4.12
N ARG A 92 7.41 -18.56 4.58
CA ARG A 92 8.66 -19.32 4.73
C ARG A 92 8.51 -20.47 5.72
N ARG A 93 7.77 -20.27 6.81
CA ARG A 93 7.56 -21.29 7.85
C ARG A 93 6.48 -22.29 7.48
N THR A 94 5.40 -21.86 6.85
CA THR A 94 4.34 -22.76 6.41
C THR A 94 4.76 -23.63 5.23
N ARG A 95 5.62 -23.12 4.33
CA ARG A 95 6.11 -23.88 3.16
C ARG A 95 6.87 -25.16 3.52
N VAL A 96 7.55 -25.20 4.67
CA VAL A 96 8.30 -26.38 5.13
C VAL A 96 7.37 -27.51 5.58
N VAL A 97 6.19 -27.16 6.12
CA VAL A 97 5.21 -28.14 6.58
C VAL A 97 4.50 -28.81 5.40
N GLY A 98 4.31 -28.08 4.29
CA GLY A 98 3.68 -28.60 3.08
C GLY A 98 2.17 -28.74 3.22
N ASN A 99 1.71 -29.73 4.00
CA ASN A 99 0.30 -29.95 4.30
C ASN A 99 0.04 -29.96 5.81
N PHE A 100 -0.99 -29.25 6.26
CA PHE A 100 -1.37 -29.22 7.65
C PHE A 100 -2.46 -30.28 7.92
N PRO A 101 -2.44 -30.94 9.10
CA PRO A 101 -3.51 -31.87 9.48
C PRO A 101 -4.88 -31.19 9.54
N ASP A 102 -4.93 -29.92 9.97
CA ASP A 102 -6.15 -29.13 10.12
C ASP A 102 -5.83 -27.62 10.19
N GLY A 103 -6.88 -26.78 10.20
CA GLY A 103 -6.75 -25.33 10.24
C GLY A 103 -6.20 -24.77 11.57
N ASN A 104 -6.46 -25.41 12.71
CA ASN A 104 -5.90 -25.00 14.00
C ASN A 104 -4.39 -25.26 14.06
N SER A 105 -3.94 -26.39 13.52
CA SER A 105 -2.51 -26.69 13.38
C SER A 105 -1.77 -25.58 12.59
N ALA A 106 -2.37 -25.09 11.50
CA ALA A 106 -1.85 -23.96 10.75
C ALA A 106 -1.87 -22.65 11.56
N LEU A 107 -2.98 -22.37 12.25
CA LEU A 107 -3.14 -21.17 13.07
C LEU A 107 -2.10 -21.10 14.19
N ILE A 108 -1.81 -22.21 14.88
CA ILE A 108 -0.79 -22.27 15.94
C ILE A 108 0.59 -21.91 15.39
N LEU A 109 0.96 -22.45 14.22
CA LEU A 109 2.25 -22.12 13.61
C LEU A 109 2.33 -20.63 13.21
N VAL A 110 1.27 -20.08 12.62
CA VAL A 110 1.24 -18.68 12.20
C VAL A 110 1.29 -17.75 13.42
N THR A 111 0.48 -18.01 14.44
CA THR A 111 0.41 -17.20 15.66
C THR A 111 1.70 -17.28 16.48
N SER A 112 2.29 -18.46 16.63
CA SER A 112 3.61 -18.62 17.26
C SER A 112 4.69 -17.84 16.49
N ARG A 113 4.64 -17.83 15.14
CA ARG A 113 5.57 -17.03 14.34
C ARG A 113 5.37 -15.53 14.52
N LEU A 114 4.13 -15.05 14.55
CA LEU A 114 3.79 -13.66 14.81
C LEU A 114 4.27 -13.21 16.20
N ARG A 115 4.00 -14.02 17.24
CA ARG A 115 4.48 -13.78 18.60
C ARG A 115 6.00 -13.68 18.65
N TYR A 116 6.70 -14.57 17.97
CA TYR A 116 8.17 -14.52 17.86
C TYR A 116 8.66 -13.22 17.21
N ILE A 117 8.02 -12.76 16.13
CA ILE A 117 8.42 -11.53 15.43
C ILE A 117 8.19 -10.32 16.34
N ALA A 118 7.03 -10.25 17.01
CA ALA A 118 6.68 -9.18 17.93
C ALA A 118 7.63 -9.13 19.14
N GLY A 119 8.03 -10.28 19.70
CA GLY A 119 8.95 -10.35 20.84
C GLY A 119 10.43 -10.12 20.52
N ARG A 120 10.79 -9.79 19.27
CA ARG A 120 12.16 -9.56 18.80
C ARG A 120 12.38 -8.08 18.47
N GLN A 121 13.54 -7.77 17.92
CA GLN A 121 13.91 -6.42 17.46
C GLN A 121 12.90 -5.75 16.52
N TRP A 122 11.98 -6.50 15.89
CA TRP A 122 10.98 -5.90 15.01
C TRP A 122 9.85 -5.24 15.80
N GLY A 123 9.47 -5.80 16.97
CA GLY A 123 8.47 -5.18 17.84
C GLY A 123 9.00 -4.03 18.69
N THR A 124 10.32 -3.94 18.87
CA THR A 124 10.94 -2.84 19.64
C THR A 124 11.27 -1.60 18.82
N ARG A 125 11.17 -1.66 17.49
CA ARG A 125 11.47 -0.53 16.60
C ARG A 125 10.24 0.34 16.40
N CYS A 126 10.40 1.64 16.64
CA CYS A 126 9.39 2.64 16.27
C CYS A 126 9.30 2.72 14.73
N TYR A 127 8.19 2.23 14.17
CA TYR A 127 7.97 2.30 12.72
C TYR A 127 7.61 3.72 12.28
N MET A 128 6.78 4.43 13.03
CA MET A 128 6.29 5.78 12.71
C MET A 128 6.41 6.67 13.94
N ASN A 129 6.95 7.89 13.76
CA ASN A 129 7.10 8.82 14.88
C ASN A 129 5.76 9.52 15.13
N MET A 130 5.08 9.13 16.19
CA MET A 130 3.76 9.68 16.51
C MET A 130 3.83 11.14 16.94
N ASP A 131 4.96 11.63 17.44
CA ASP A 131 5.13 13.03 17.83
C ASP A 131 4.88 14.00 16.68
N LEU A 132 5.16 13.58 15.44
CA LEU A 132 4.93 14.40 14.25
C LEU A 132 3.44 14.62 13.95
N LEU A 133 2.55 13.78 14.50
CA LEU A 133 1.10 13.97 14.39
C LEU A 133 0.59 14.96 15.44
N PHE A 134 1.23 15.03 16.60
CA PHE A 134 0.79 15.85 17.72
C PHE A 134 1.48 17.23 17.78
N LYS A 135 2.68 17.36 17.20
CA LYS A 135 3.41 18.64 17.13
C LYS A 135 2.86 19.61 16.08
N GLY A 136 2.10 19.11 15.12
CA GLY A 136 1.26 19.93 14.25
C GLY A 136 -0.12 20.00 14.86
N GLU A 137 -0.41 21.03 15.66
CA GLU A 137 -1.79 21.45 15.94
C GLU A 137 -2.45 21.85 14.60
N ILE A 138 -2.88 20.86 13.83
CA ILE A 138 -3.92 21.03 12.83
C ILE A 138 -5.07 20.21 13.38
N GLY A 139 -6.06 20.93 13.92
CA GLY A 139 -7.26 20.35 14.48
C GLY A 139 -7.90 19.40 13.47
N TYR A 140 -7.78 18.10 13.73
CA TYR A 140 -8.73 17.15 13.19
C TYR A 140 -10.06 17.46 13.88
N GLN A 141 -10.90 18.27 13.23
CA GLN A 141 -12.33 18.22 13.52
C GLN A 141 -12.75 16.80 13.16
N ILE A 142 -12.94 15.99 14.19
CA ILE A 142 -13.70 14.75 14.10
C ILE A 142 -15.07 15.20 13.57
N ILE A 143 -15.36 14.85 12.32
CA ILE A 143 -16.71 14.95 11.78
C ILE A 143 -17.49 13.88 12.54
N GLU A 144 -18.15 14.30 13.63
CA GLU A 144 -19.15 13.46 14.29
C GLU A 144 -20.30 13.22 13.30
N ALA A 145 -20.70 11.94 13.20
CA ALA A 145 -21.81 11.46 12.38
C ALA A 145 -23.13 11.54 13.13
#